data_AF-A0A416JRV7-F1
#
_entry.id   AF-A0A416JRV7-F1
#
_cell.length_a   1.000
_cell.length_b   1.000
_cell.length_c   1.000
_cell.angle_alpha   90.00
_cell.angle_beta   90.00
_cell.angle_gamma   90.00
#
_symmetry.space_group_name_H-M   'P 1'
#
loop_
_entity.id
_entity.type
_entity.pdbx_description
1 polymer ?
#
loop_
_entity_poly.entity_id
_entity_poly.type
_entity_poly.pdbx_seq_one_letter_code
_entity_poly.pdbx_strand_id
1 'polypeptide(L)'
;MFFTKYHKKRSQEQMMSKRRISLILGLGVILAMGTTACGKHLPAESESEAINIQVVTREAAAETMAEEPSAAGTTEEETSAAEEETTMEVVVAEIDDAEDPQADAVGGGAVNAAEVVQEVQREESQIQETGAGANTNSGSQSAQLQTSNGIDVAKYQGKIDWQKVKASGIDFAMIRVGYRTQKTGEIFEDPYARYNLQEAQKAGIKLGAYFFSTAVTEEEAKQEAVWVSQILAKYPITYPVAYNCEGFKDSENRQYGLSKAERTALAVTFLDYIKEQGYDPMFYAAKNELTGGADWDTAQLSGKYPIWVSQYPDVPYPQTARSDYSGSHTMWQYTSRGTVDGIAKSVDMNVAYFRLDQENQAKDSEAPEQIAGGPELGITFQEVQETVTAKIATNLRTEPGVKDDSTIVAQLKHGDTATRTGIGDNGWSRVVYQGQTLYALTSYLTTDLNAPAQTEGSRKETMAESNSTKAENQASAGQLTETIGPDAAASNEETKEWDFSKVVFTECQEEVTAKIETNLRTEPSTRSDDTVVAKLIHGETVVRTGIGSNGWSRVEYNGQTLYAVSSYLMIPEE
;
A
#
# COMPACT_ATOMS: atom_id res chain seq x y z
N MET A 1 11.32 60.60 17.18
CA MET A 1 11.31 59.34 17.97
C MET A 1 12.35 58.41 17.37
N PHE A 2 13.25 57.94 18.22
CA PHE A 2 14.62 57.56 17.91
C PHE A 2 14.79 56.17 17.25
N PHE A 3 15.76 56.12 16.33
CA PHE A 3 16.40 54.94 15.73
C PHE A 3 17.92 55.14 15.88
N THR A 4 18.67 54.20 16.45
CA THR A 4 20.14 53.92 16.24
C THR A 4 20.60 52.83 17.23
N LYS A 5 21.05 51.63 16.79
CA LYS A 5 22.38 51.17 16.28
C LYS A 5 23.58 51.22 17.28
N TYR A 6 24.15 50.02 17.50
CA TYR A 6 25.56 49.61 17.67
C TYR A 6 26.44 49.94 18.91
N HIS A 7 26.96 48.87 19.56
CA HIS A 7 28.37 48.55 19.94
C HIS A 7 28.35 47.39 20.99
N LYS A 8 28.93 46.18 20.85
CA LYS A 8 30.29 45.62 20.54
C LYS A 8 31.38 45.84 21.62
N LYS A 9 31.68 44.76 22.38
CA LYS A 9 33.00 44.30 22.92
C LYS A 9 32.81 42.89 23.54
N ARG A 10 33.31 41.76 22.99
CA ARG A 10 34.68 41.13 23.09
C ARG A 10 35.25 41.16 24.52
N SER A 11 35.82 40.12 25.15
CA SER A 11 36.32 38.77 24.83
C SER A 11 36.50 38.03 26.18
N GLN A 12 36.30 36.73 26.37
CA GLN A 12 37.22 35.57 26.25
C GLN A 12 36.36 34.38 26.77
N GLU A 13 36.26 33.21 26.15
CA GLU A 13 37.24 32.14 26.06
C GLU A 13 36.89 31.24 24.87
N GLN A 14 37.89 30.86 24.10
CA GLN A 14 37.83 29.84 23.05
C GLN A 14 39.08 28.98 23.23
N MET A 15 38.92 27.66 23.19
CA MET A 15 39.83 26.63 22.63
C MET A 15 39.44 25.29 23.28
N MET A 16 39.43 24.12 22.65
CA MET A 16 39.59 23.62 21.29
C MET A 16 39.41 22.09 21.45
N SER A 17 38.66 21.41 20.58
CA SER A 17 38.94 20.00 20.26
C SER A 17 38.19 19.59 18.98
N LYS A 18 38.85 19.73 17.83
CA LYS A 18 38.57 18.98 16.61
C LYS A 18 39.63 17.89 16.51
N ARG A 19 39.23 16.61 16.59
CA ARG A 19 40.14 15.48 16.42
C ARG A 19 40.40 15.26 14.93
N ARG A 20 41.69 15.15 14.59
CA ARG A 20 42.22 14.83 13.27
C ARG A 20 42.47 13.32 13.16
N ILE A 21 42.18 12.82 11.98
CA ILE A 21 42.54 11.50 11.45
C ILE A 21 44.07 11.46 11.23
N SER A 22 44.71 10.32 11.52
CA SER A 22 46.06 10.02 11.04
C SER A 22 46.23 8.52 10.81
N LEU A 23 46.43 8.18 9.54
CA LEU A 23 46.90 6.91 9.00
C LEU A 23 48.39 6.75 9.33
N ILE A 24 48.85 5.58 9.77
CA ILE A 24 50.28 5.22 9.79
C ILE A 24 50.46 3.82 9.20
N LEU A 25 51.11 3.77 8.04
CA LEU A 25 51.77 2.60 7.46
C LEU A 25 53.12 2.38 8.16
N GLY A 26 53.50 1.12 8.37
CA GLY A 26 54.84 0.75 8.86
C GLY A 26 55.16 -0.72 8.57
N LEU A 27 55.97 -0.93 7.54
CA LEU A 27 56.63 -2.20 7.16
C LEU A 27 57.54 -2.75 8.28
N GLY A 28 57.64 -4.07 8.35
CA GLY A 28 58.32 -4.82 9.41
C GLY A 28 59.84 -4.94 9.33
N VAL A 29 60.40 -5.70 10.29
CA VAL A 29 61.74 -6.29 10.27
C VAL A 29 61.73 -7.60 11.06
N ILE A 30 62.31 -8.63 10.45
CA ILE A 30 62.64 -9.97 10.99
C ILE A 30 63.96 -9.89 11.77
N LEU A 31 64.07 -10.55 12.94
CA LEU A 31 65.28 -11.31 13.30
C LEU A 31 65.02 -12.32 14.44
N ALA A 32 65.42 -13.56 14.19
CA ALA A 32 65.49 -14.69 15.11
C ALA A 32 66.80 -14.70 15.92
N MET A 33 66.83 -15.37 17.08
CA MET A 33 67.85 -16.32 17.63
C MET A 33 67.34 -16.77 19.03
N GLY A 34 67.06 -18.07 19.28
CA GLY A 34 67.97 -19.07 19.88
C GLY A 34 67.91 -19.03 21.43
N THR A 35 67.81 -20.08 22.25
CA THR A 35 68.07 -21.52 22.12
C THR A 35 67.68 -22.23 23.46
N THR A 36 67.15 -23.46 23.34
CA THR A 36 67.32 -24.65 24.23
C THR A 36 66.80 -24.65 25.69
N ALA A 37 65.79 -25.49 25.99
CA ALA A 37 65.98 -26.82 26.60
C ALA A 37 64.67 -27.45 27.16
N CYS A 38 64.23 -28.52 26.48
CA CYS A 38 63.73 -29.80 27.00
C CYS A 38 62.80 -29.88 28.24
N GLY A 39 61.58 -30.37 28.04
CA GLY A 39 60.73 -30.94 29.10
C GLY A 39 59.29 -31.24 28.68
N LYS A 40 59.06 -32.45 28.16
CA LYS A 40 57.75 -33.09 27.81
C LYS A 40 56.78 -33.06 29.02
N HIS A 41 55.44 -33.09 28.94
CA HIS A 41 54.47 -33.42 27.89
C HIS A 41 53.06 -32.92 28.32
N LEU A 42 52.32 -32.36 27.34
CA LEU A 42 50.85 -32.22 27.16
C LEU A 42 49.96 -31.40 28.14
N PRO A 43 49.31 -30.32 27.63
CA PRO A 43 48.17 -29.63 28.24
C PRO A 43 46.86 -29.76 27.42
N ALA A 44 45.84 -29.09 27.94
CA ALA A 44 44.42 -29.07 27.56
C ALA A 44 44.05 -28.11 26.40
N GLU A 45 42.83 -28.36 25.88
CA GLU A 45 41.78 -27.48 25.32
C GLU A 45 41.99 -26.52 24.11
N SER A 46 40.98 -26.62 23.21
CA SER A 46 40.29 -25.64 22.35
C SER A 46 41.06 -24.76 21.34
N GLU A 47 40.65 -24.82 20.06
CA GLU A 47 39.86 -23.77 19.36
C GLU A 47 39.83 -23.96 17.82
N SER A 48 38.72 -23.47 17.22
CA SER A 48 38.53 -22.92 15.87
C SER A 48 39.00 -23.69 14.62
N GLU A 49 38.04 -24.07 13.75
CA GLU A 49 38.28 -24.30 12.33
C GLU A 49 37.55 -23.24 11.50
N ALA A 50 38.34 -22.46 10.75
CA ALA A 50 37.87 -21.58 9.68
C ALA A 50 37.93 -22.34 8.34
N ILE A 51 36.82 -22.38 7.62
CA ILE A 51 36.70 -23.00 6.30
C ILE A 51 37.07 -21.97 5.23
N ASN A 52 38.05 -22.31 4.41
CA ASN A 52 38.55 -21.51 3.28
C ASN A 52 37.80 -21.92 2.00
N ILE A 53 37.05 -21.01 1.37
CA ILE A 53 36.43 -21.24 0.06
C ILE A 53 37.29 -20.56 -1.02
N GLN A 54 37.87 -21.38 -1.91
CA GLN A 54 38.55 -20.93 -3.13
C GLN A 54 37.53 -20.60 -4.22
N VAL A 55 37.54 -19.38 -4.72
CA VAL A 55 36.85 -18.99 -5.96
C VAL A 55 37.78 -19.29 -7.14
N VAL A 56 37.36 -20.20 -8.02
CA VAL A 56 38.01 -20.48 -9.30
C VAL A 56 37.24 -19.71 -10.38
N THR A 57 37.85 -18.67 -10.94
CA THR A 57 37.37 -18.03 -12.17
C THR A 57 37.93 -18.78 -13.39
N ARG A 58 37.05 -19.14 -14.33
CA ARG A 58 37.42 -19.59 -15.68
C ARG A 58 36.99 -18.51 -16.67
N GLU A 59 37.96 -17.82 -17.27
CA GLU A 59 37.77 -17.14 -18.56
C GLU A 59 38.32 -18.03 -19.68
N ALA A 60 37.53 -18.22 -20.72
CA ALA A 60 37.95 -18.88 -21.95
C ALA A 60 38.35 -17.82 -22.98
N ALA A 61 39.58 -17.96 -23.48
CA ALA A 61 40.20 -17.13 -24.51
C ALA A 61 39.64 -17.42 -25.91
N ALA A 62 39.65 -16.39 -26.75
CA ALA A 62 39.80 -16.53 -28.20
C ALA A 62 40.82 -15.48 -28.70
N GLU A 63 41.90 -15.98 -29.31
CA GLU A 63 43.02 -15.24 -29.88
C GLU A 63 42.66 -14.62 -31.24
N THR A 64 43.25 -13.47 -31.62
CA THR A 64 44.30 -13.40 -32.67
C THR A 64 44.72 -11.95 -33.03
N MET A 65 46.04 -11.72 -32.88
CA MET A 65 47.01 -11.02 -33.75
C MET A 65 46.77 -9.59 -34.29
N ALA A 66 47.62 -8.62 -33.91
CA ALA A 66 48.84 -8.20 -34.67
C ALA A 66 49.44 -6.86 -34.14
N GLU A 67 50.68 -6.60 -34.56
CA GLU A 67 51.75 -5.74 -33.99
C GLU A 67 51.58 -4.19 -33.94
N GLU A 68 52.41 -3.60 -33.05
CA GLU A 68 52.75 -2.21 -32.66
C GLU A 68 53.30 -1.23 -33.76
N PRO A 69 53.79 0.01 -33.48
CA PRO A 69 53.75 0.89 -32.26
C PRO A 69 53.39 2.37 -32.55
N SER A 70 53.20 3.20 -31.51
CA SER A 70 53.94 4.47 -31.29
C SER A 70 53.21 5.51 -30.40
N ALA A 71 53.99 6.06 -29.46
CA ALA A 71 53.89 7.40 -28.84
C ALA A 71 52.99 7.60 -27.60
N ALA A 72 53.63 7.44 -26.44
CA ALA A 72 53.79 8.44 -25.38
C ALA A 72 52.66 9.44 -25.09
N GLY A 73 52.12 9.38 -23.87
CA GLY A 73 51.31 10.44 -23.27
C GLY A 73 50.88 10.07 -21.86
N THR A 74 51.71 10.41 -20.88
CA THR A 74 51.47 10.34 -19.44
C THR A 74 50.24 11.16 -19.02
N THR A 75 49.39 10.60 -18.16
CA THR A 75 48.83 11.27 -16.97
C THR A 75 48.22 10.21 -16.05
N GLU A 76 48.78 10.10 -14.85
CA GLU A 76 48.20 9.39 -13.72
C GLU A 76 46.99 10.21 -13.22
N GLU A 77 45.80 9.62 -13.21
CA GLU A 77 44.69 10.10 -12.40
C GLU A 77 44.37 9.04 -11.34
N GLU A 78 44.47 9.48 -10.09
CA GLU A 78 44.09 8.74 -8.89
C GLU A 78 42.60 8.38 -8.97
N THR A 79 42.31 7.07 -8.96
CA THR A 79 40.96 6.57 -8.76
C THR A 79 40.61 6.66 -7.27
N SER A 80 39.92 7.74 -6.88
CA SER A 80 39.16 7.71 -5.62
C SER A 80 37.94 6.83 -5.85
N ALA A 81 37.90 5.68 -5.18
CA ALA A 81 36.69 4.88 -5.05
C ALA A 81 35.64 5.71 -4.30
N ALA A 82 34.76 6.35 -5.06
CA ALA A 82 33.49 6.83 -4.55
C ALA A 82 32.61 5.58 -4.38
N GLU A 83 32.14 5.35 -3.16
CA GLU A 83 31.03 4.45 -2.91
C GLU A 83 29.84 4.99 -3.72
N GLU A 84 29.46 4.27 -4.78
CA GLU A 84 28.20 4.51 -5.47
C GLU A 84 27.08 4.23 -4.48
N GLU A 85 26.50 5.29 -3.90
CA GLU A 85 25.14 5.24 -3.39
C GLU A 85 24.26 4.80 -4.57
N THR A 86 23.90 3.52 -4.58
CA THR A 86 22.99 2.97 -5.57
C THR A 86 21.61 3.52 -5.24
N THR A 87 21.28 4.69 -5.76
CA THR A 87 19.90 5.16 -5.81
C THR A 87 19.17 4.26 -6.79
N MET A 88 18.55 3.18 -6.31
CA MET A 88 17.64 2.38 -7.12
C MET A 88 16.49 3.29 -7.56
N GLU A 89 16.38 3.51 -8.87
CA GLU A 89 15.24 4.20 -9.47
C GLU A 89 14.04 3.25 -9.38
N VAL A 90 13.17 3.50 -8.40
CA VAL A 90 11.96 2.72 -8.17
C VAL A 90 10.94 3.12 -9.24
N VAL A 91 10.68 2.21 -10.17
CA VAL A 91 9.62 2.36 -11.16
C VAL A 91 8.29 2.09 -10.46
N VAL A 92 7.48 3.13 -10.27
CA VAL A 92 6.12 3.01 -9.74
C VAL A 92 5.23 2.53 -10.88
N ALA A 93 4.81 1.27 -10.83
CA ALA A 93 3.82 0.71 -11.75
C ALA A 93 2.40 1.21 -11.39
N GLU A 94 1.39 0.94 -12.23
CA GLU A 94 -0.01 1.29 -11.91
C GLU A 94 -0.51 0.37 -10.78
N ILE A 95 -1.25 0.91 -9.81
CA ILE A 95 -1.81 0.14 -8.69
C ILE A 95 -2.96 -0.73 -9.23
N ASP A 96 -2.77 -2.05 -9.23
CA ASP A 96 -3.85 -3.02 -9.37
C ASP A 96 -4.15 -3.64 -8.00
N ASP A 97 -5.35 -3.42 -7.46
CA ASP A 97 -5.77 -4.01 -6.19
C ASP A 97 -5.76 -5.56 -6.25
N ALA A 98 -5.90 -6.17 -7.43
CA ALA A 98 -5.77 -7.62 -7.62
C ALA A 98 -4.33 -8.13 -7.43
N GLU A 99 -3.35 -7.24 -7.50
CA GLU A 99 -1.94 -7.53 -7.26
C GLU A 99 -1.52 -7.24 -5.81
N ASP A 100 -2.39 -6.63 -4.98
CA ASP A 100 -2.13 -6.44 -3.55
C ASP A 100 -2.24 -7.80 -2.81
N PRO A 101 -1.16 -8.26 -2.16
CA PRO A 101 -1.14 -9.57 -1.52
C PRO A 101 -1.98 -9.64 -0.24
N GLN A 102 -2.42 -8.49 0.31
CA GLN A 102 -3.29 -8.47 1.48
C GLN A 102 -4.75 -8.61 1.05
N ALA A 103 -5.30 -9.82 1.12
CA ALA A 103 -6.75 -10.01 0.97
C ALA A 103 -7.51 -9.40 2.16
N ASP A 104 -8.75 -8.94 1.95
CA ASP A 104 -9.70 -8.55 3.01
C ASP A 104 -10.09 -9.81 3.83
N ALA A 105 -9.21 -10.26 4.73
CA ALA A 105 -9.43 -11.42 5.58
C ALA A 105 -10.30 -11.04 6.78
N VAL A 106 -11.60 -11.36 6.71
CA VAL A 106 -12.53 -11.15 7.83
C VAL A 106 -12.48 -12.34 8.79
N GLY A 107 -12.14 -12.10 10.06
CA GLY A 107 -12.00 -13.11 11.09
C GLY A 107 -12.19 -12.56 12.51
N GLY A 108 -12.68 -13.41 13.41
CA GLY A 108 -12.91 -13.08 14.82
C GLY A 108 -14.30 -12.53 15.14
N GLY A 109 -14.56 -12.32 16.43
CA GLY A 109 -15.77 -11.64 16.90
C GLY A 109 -15.70 -10.12 16.72
N ALA A 110 -16.85 -9.46 16.62
CA ALA A 110 -16.90 -8.00 16.57
C ALA A 110 -16.61 -7.39 17.95
N VAL A 111 -15.84 -6.31 17.99
CA VAL A 111 -15.52 -5.57 19.22
C VAL A 111 -15.57 -4.07 19.00
N ASN A 112 -15.85 -3.32 20.06
CA ASN A 112 -15.73 -1.88 20.08
C ASN A 112 -14.47 -1.45 20.86
N ALA A 113 -13.67 -0.51 20.33
CA ALA A 113 -12.48 -0.03 21.02
C ALA A 113 -12.76 0.54 22.42
N ALA A 114 -13.91 1.18 22.66
CA ALA A 114 -14.25 1.70 23.98
C ALA A 114 -14.43 0.59 25.02
N GLU A 115 -14.91 -0.60 24.62
CA GLU A 115 -15.04 -1.75 25.52
C GLU A 115 -13.67 -2.31 25.90
N VAL A 116 -12.77 -2.41 24.92
CA VAL A 116 -11.38 -2.85 25.10
C VAL A 116 -10.62 -1.93 26.05
N VAL A 117 -10.75 -0.62 25.88
CA VAL A 117 -10.07 0.38 26.70
C VAL A 117 -10.53 0.34 28.15
N GLN A 118 -11.82 0.12 28.39
CA GLN A 118 -12.35 -0.03 29.74
C GLN A 118 -11.73 -1.23 30.47
N GLU A 119 -11.52 -2.37 29.78
CA GLU A 119 -10.90 -3.53 30.43
C GLU A 119 -9.42 -3.29 30.71
N VAL A 120 -8.65 -2.72 29.77
CA VAL A 120 -7.22 -2.41 30.01
C VAL A 120 -7.06 -1.49 31.22
N GLN A 121 -7.86 -0.43 31.31
CA GLN A 121 -7.83 0.49 32.46
C GLN A 121 -8.21 -0.21 33.78
N ARG A 122 -9.14 -1.16 33.72
CA ARG A 122 -9.54 -1.97 34.86
C ARG A 122 -8.41 -2.91 35.31
N GLU A 123 -7.73 -3.58 34.38
CA GLU A 123 -6.58 -4.44 34.65
C GLU A 123 -5.43 -3.63 35.27
N GLU A 124 -5.09 -2.47 34.71
CA GLU A 124 -4.08 -1.55 35.25
C GLU A 124 -4.42 -1.10 36.68
N SER A 125 -5.68 -0.74 36.94
CA SER A 125 -6.14 -0.29 38.27
C SER A 125 -6.05 -1.40 39.32
N GLN A 126 -6.40 -2.64 38.98
CA GLN A 126 -6.29 -3.78 39.89
C GLN A 126 -4.82 -4.13 40.22
N ILE A 127 -3.92 -3.95 39.25
CA ILE A 127 -2.49 -4.13 39.47
C ILE A 127 -1.94 -3.06 40.43
N GLN A 128 -2.40 -1.81 40.31
CA GLN A 128 -2.01 -0.73 41.23
C GLN A 128 -2.53 -0.95 42.66
N GLU A 129 -3.76 -1.44 42.84
CA GLU A 129 -4.33 -1.73 44.17
C GLU A 129 -3.62 -2.89 44.89
N THR A 130 -3.17 -3.92 44.14
CA THR A 130 -2.46 -5.08 44.71
C THR A 130 -0.97 -4.82 44.98
N GLY A 131 -0.37 -3.82 44.32
CA GLY A 131 1.03 -3.39 44.51
C GLY A 131 1.27 -2.45 45.71
N ALA A 132 0.22 -1.89 46.32
CA ALA A 132 0.33 -0.89 47.39
C ALA A 132 0.85 -1.41 48.74
N GLY A 133 1.21 -2.70 48.85
CA GLY A 133 1.74 -3.33 50.07
C GLY A 133 3.26 -3.50 50.16
N ALA A 134 4.02 -3.26 49.09
CA ALA A 134 5.47 -3.54 49.06
C ALA A 134 6.31 -2.25 48.96
N ASN A 135 6.65 -1.68 50.12
CA ASN A 135 7.63 -0.62 50.22
C ASN A 135 9.06 -1.21 50.08
N THR A 136 9.67 -1.11 48.91
CA THR A 136 11.12 -1.35 48.75
C THR A 136 11.75 -0.30 47.83
N ASN A 137 12.51 0.62 48.43
CA ASN A 137 13.58 1.37 47.79
C ASN A 137 14.67 0.40 47.29
N SER A 138 14.65 0.05 46.01
CA SER A 138 15.83 -0.41 45.26
C SER A 138 15.56 -0.20 43.77
N GLY A 139 16.53 0.37 43.05
CA GLY A 139 16.43 0.81 41.64
C GLY A 139 16.31 -0.29 40.60
N SER A 140 15.46 -1.28 40.84
CA SER A 140 14.96 -2.23 39.87
C SER A 140 13.45 -2.09 39.91
N GLN A 141 12.88 -1.30 38.98
CA GLN A 141 11.47 -1.42 38.66
C GLN A 141 11.24 -2.90 38.34
N SER A 142 10.42 -3.59 39.13
CA SER A 142 9.80 -4.81 38.66
C SER A 142 9.11 -4.47 37.34
N ALA A 143 9.56 -5.04 36.22
CA ALA A 143 8.96 -4.86 34.91
C ALA A 143 7.53 -5.42 34.96
N GLN A 144 6.57 -4.58 35.37
CA GLN A 144 5.15 -4.87 35.31
C GLN A 144 4.71 -4.62 33.87
N LEU A 145 4.17 -5.66 33.22
CA LEU A 145 3.69 -5.63 31.84
C LEU A 145 2.55 -4.61 31.73
N GLN A 146 2.87 -3.38 31.35
CA GLN A 146 1.87 -2.39 30.93
C GLN A 146 1.40 -2.81 29.54
N THR A 147 0.10 -3.09 29.38
CA THR A 147 -0.48 -3.34 28.06
C THR A 147 -0.79 -2.03 27.35
N SER A 148 -0.86 -2.06 26.03
CA SER A 148 -1.36 -0.93 25.26
C SER A 148 -2.28 -1.40 24.15
N ASN A 149 -3.29 -0.58 23.85
CA ASN A 149 -4.29 -0.88 22.83
C ASN A 149 -3.84 -0.31 21.49
N GLY A 150 -3.89 -1.13 20.45
CA GLY A 150 -3.49 -0.71 19.12
C GLY A 150 -4.44 -1.17 18.04
N ILE A 151 -4.24 -0.58 16.88
CA ILE A 151 -4.83 -1.01 15.62
C ILE A 151 -3.72 -1.21 14.59
N ASP A 152 -4.02 -1.94 13.53
CA ASP A 152 -3.21 -1.91 12.33
C ASP A 152 -4.07 -1.55 11.12
N VAL A 153 -3.50 -0.74 10.22
CA VAL A 153 -4.24 -0.08 9.15
C VAL A 153 -3.45 -0.03 7.85
N ALA A 154 -4.19 -0.03 6.75
CA ALA A 154 -3.71 0.08 5.38
C ALA A 154 -4.69 0.93 4.55
N LYS A 155 -4.48 1.02 3.23
CA LYS A 155 -5.39 1.70 2.30
C LYS A 155 -6.85 1.26 2.42
N TYR A 156 -7.11 0.04 2.89
CA TYR A 156 -8.44 -0.52 3.03
C TYR A 156 -9.34 0.30 3.95
N GLN A 157 -8.82 0.93 5.01
CA GLN A 157 -9.60 1.77 5.91
C GLN A 157 -9.96 3.14 5.30
N GLY A 158 -9.33 3.53 4.19
CA GLY A 158 -9.51 4.83 3.57
C GLY A 158 -9.07 5.98 4.48
N LYS A 159 -9.72 7.14 4.37
CA LYS A 159 -9.41 8.30 5.19
C LYS A 159 -9.84 8.11 6.65
N ILE A 160 -8.89 8.19 7.57
CA ILE A 160 -9.08 8.02 9.01
C ILE A 160 -9.10 9.37 9.74
N ASP A 161 -10.09 9.58 10.61
CA ASP A 161 -10.12 10.70 11.57
C ASP A 161 -9.34 10.31 12.83
N TRP A 162 -8.03 10.53 12.81
CA TRP A 162 -7.10 10.09 13.85
C TRP A 162 -7.34 10.74 15.22
N GLN A 163 -7.97 11.92 15.28
CA GLN A 163 -8.35 12.54 16.56
C GLN A 163 -9.45 11.73 17.26
N LYS A 164 -10.44 11.24 16.51
CA LYS A 164 -11.47 10.33 17.04
C LYS A 164 -10.89 8.97 17.41
N VAL A 165 -9.94 8.47 16.62
CA VAL A 165 -9.23 7.22 16.95
C VAL A 165 -8.50 7.37 18.29
N LYS A 166 -7.78 8.48 18.50
CA LYS A 166 -7.13 8.76 19.79
C LYS A 166 -8.15 8.87 20.92
N ALA A 167 -9.25 9.59 20.70
CA ALA A 167 -10.33 9.73 21.69
C ALA A 167 -11.01 8.40 22.03
N SER A 168 -10.97 7.41 21.11
CA SER A 168 -11.41 6.03 21.34
C SER A 168 -10.46 5.21 22.21
N GLY A 169 -9.34 5.80 22.66
CA GLY A 169 -8.36 5.18 23.55
C GLY A 169 -7.32 4.29 22.86
N ILE A 170 -7.11 4.48 21.56
CA ILE A 170 -6.00 3.85 20.85
C ILE A 170 -4.66 4.51 21.25
N ASP A 171 -3.69 3.67 21.65
CA ASP A 171 -2.37 4.09 22.10
C ASP A 171 -1.35 4.10 20.96
N PHE A 172 -1.38 3.07 20.12
CA PHE A 172 -0.47 2.89 18.99
C PHE A 172 -1.18 2.43 17.71
N ALA A 173 -0.52 2.62 16.57
CA ALA A 173 -0.97 2.08 15.29
C ALA A 173 0.20 1.46 14.53
N MET A 174 0.03 0.23 14.03
CA MET A 174 0.94 -0.39 13.07
C MET A 174 0.46 -0.03 11.66
N ILE A 175 1.18 0.84 10.94
CA ILE A 175 0.73 1.35 9.64
C ILE A 175 1.42 0.58 8.51
N ARG A 176 0.65 0.07 7.54
CA ARG A 176 1.23 -0.49 6.32
C ARG A 176 1.93 0.62 5.57
N VAL A 177 3.23 0.47 5.34
CA VAL A 177 3.98 1.44 4.53
C VAL A 177 4.03 1.04 3.06
N GLY A 178 3.96 -0.25 2.78
CA GLY A 178 3.99 -0.76 1.41
C GLY A 178 3.83 -2.27 1.36
N TYR A 179 3.84 -2.76 0.14
CA TYR A 179 3.73 -4.18 -0.17
C TYR A 179 4.52 -4.51 -1.44
N ARG A 180 4.88 -5.78 -1.61
CA ARG A 180 5.33 -6.31 -2.90
C ARG A 180 4.18 -7.09 -3.54
N THR A 181 3.89 -6.83 -4.81
CA THR A 181 2.75 -7.46 -5.50
C THR A 181 2.88 -8.97 -5.56
N GLN A 182 1.74 -9.67 -5.52
CA GLN A 182 1.73 -11.13 -5.42
C GLN A 182 2.10 -11.86 -6.71
N LYS A 183 1.86 -11.29 -7.90
CA LYS A 183 2.22 -11.93 -9.19
C LYS A 183 3.42 -11.24 -9.84
N THR A 184 3.42 -9.91 -9.96
CA THR A 184 4.51 -9.19 -10.67
C THR A 184 5.79 -9.04 -9.83
N GLY A 185 5.68 -9.01 -8.50
CA GLY A 185 6.81 -8.82 -7.61
C GLY A 185 7.31 -7.37 -7.54
N GLU A 186 6.50 -6.38 -7.88
CA GLU A 186 6.82 -4.96 -7.82
C GLU A 186 6.54 -4.38 -6.43
N ILE A 187 7.36 -3.42 -5.97
CA ILE A 187 7.15 -2.76 -4.67
C ILE A 187 6.25 -1.54 -4.87
N PHE A 188 5.23 -1.42 -4.02
CA PHE A 188 4.30 -0.30 -3.98
C PHE A 188 4.24 0.34 -2.60
N GLU A 189 4.11 1.66 -2.57
CA GLU A 189 3.71 2.39 -1.38
C GLU A 189 2.22 2.15 -1.11
N ASP A 190 1.86 1.92 0.15
CA ASP A 190 0.46 2.00 0.53
C ASP A 190 0.01 3.47 0.37
N PRO A 191 -1.00 3.77 -0.46
CA PRO A 191 -1.33 5.14 -0.83
C PRO A 191 -1.87 5.99 0.34
N TYR A 192 -2.12 5.38 1.50
CA TYR A 192 -2.46 6.07 2.75
C TYR A 192 -1.32 6.10 3.77
N ALA A 193 -0.17 5.46 3.50
CA ALA A 193 0.95 5.32 4.45
C ALA A 193 1.37 6.64 5.06
N ARG A 194 1.78 7.61 4.23
CA ARG A 194 2.27 8.92 4.70
C ARG A 194 1.19 9.73 5.42
N TYR A 195 -0.05 9.71 4.93
CA TYR A 195 -1.17 10.36 5.60
C TYR A 195 -1.38 9.77 7.00
N ASN A 196 -1.42 8.45 7.10
CA ASN A 196 -1.62 7.74 8.36
C ASN A 196 -0.45 8.00 9.33
N LEU A 197 0.80 7.93 8.87
CA LEU A 197 1.98 8.22 9.70
C LEU A 197 1.92 9.64 10.26
N GLN A 198 1.56 10.63 9.44
CA GLN A 198 1.50 12.04 9.86
C GLN A 198 0.34 12.33 10.80
N GLU A 199 -0.88 11.92 10.44
CA GLU A 199 -2.08 12.30 11.18
C GLU A 199 -2.25 11.48 12.47
N ALA A 200 -1.81 10.22 12.50
CA ALA A 200 -1.74 9.45 13.74
C ALA A 200 -0.75 10.09 14.73
N GLN A 201 0.44 10.47 14.26
CA GLN A 201 1.43 11.17 15.09
C GLN A 201 0.88 12.49 15.64
N LYS A 202 0.26 13.32 14.79
CA LYS A 202 -0.35 14.60 15.20
C LYS A 202 -1.47 14.39 16.24
N ALA A 203 -2.18 13.27 16.19
CA ALA A 203 -3.16 12.89 17.19
C ALA A 203 -2.56 12.32 18.50
N GLY A 204 -1.24 12.13 18.56
CA GLY A 204 -0.56 11.57 19.74
C GLY A 204 -0.68 10.04 19.83
N ILE A 205 -0.89 9.36 18.71
CA ILE A 205 -0.82 7.90 18.59
C ILE A 205 0.62 7.51 18.26
N LYS A 206 1.14 6.49 18.95
CA LYS A 206 2.51 6.01 18.72
C LYS A 206 2.59 5.17 17.45
N LEU A 207 3.60 5.44 16.64
CA LEU A 207 3.73 4.83 15.32
C LEU A 207 4.54 3.54 15.39
N GLY A 208 3.99 2.45 14.90
CA GLY A 208 4.71 1.30 14.36
C GLY A 208 4.43 1.18 12.87
N ALA A 209 5.08 0.24 12.20
CA ALA A 209 4.91 0.05 10.76
C ALA A 209 4.97 -1.42 10.39
N TYR A 210 4.41 -1.78 9.24
CA TYR A 210 4.63 -3.09 8.66
C TYR A 210 4.74 -3.02 7.13
N PHE A 211 5.40 -4.02 6.56
CA PHE A 211 5.47 -4.23 5.12
C PHE A 211 4.92 -5.61 4.78
N PHE A 212 4.08 -5.69 3.74
CA PHE A 212 3.57 -6.97 3.25
C PHE A 212 4.49 -7.51 2.16
N SER A 213 5.27 -8.53 2.51
CA SER A 213 6.28 -9.11 1.64
C SER A 213 5.71 -10.26 0.81
N THR A 214 6.11 -10.27 -0.46
CA THR A 214 6.03 -11.46 -1.33
C THR A 214 7.40 -11.77 -1.92
N ALA A 215 8.49 -11.34 -1.27
CA ALA A 215 9.86 -11.64 -1.68
C ALA A 215 10.04 -13.15 -1.91
N VAL A 216 10.80 -13.53 -2.94
CA VAL A 216 11.19 -14.93 -3.21
C VAL A 216 12.71 -15.12 -3.14
N THR A 217 13.47 -14.02 -2.96
CA THR A 217 14.92 -14.01 -2.74
C THR A 217 15.30 -13.10 -1.60
N GLU A 218 16.42 -13.37 -0.93
CA GLU A 218 16.95 -12.52 0.14
C GLU A 218 17.26 -11.10 -0.35
N GLU A 219 17.65 -10.94 -1.62
CA GLU A 219 17.90 -9.64 -2.23
C GLU A 219 16.59 -8.82 -2.31
N GLU A 220 15.49 -9.43 -2.74
CA GLU A 220 14.19 -8.76 -2.74
C GLU A 220 13.71 -8.42 -1.32
N ALA A 221 13.91 -9.30 -0.34
CA ALA A 221 13.57 -9.02 1.05
C ALA A 221 14.39 -7.85 1.62
N LYS A 222 15.66 -7.75 1.23
CA LYS A 222 16.51 -6.60 1.57
C LYS A 222 16.04 -5.33 0.88
N GLN A 223 15.66 -5.39 -0.40
CA GLN A 223 15.10 -4.23 -1.13
C GLN A 223 13.84 -3.68 -0.44
N GLU A 224 12.95 -4.57 0.02
CA GLU A 224 11.77 -4.18 0.80
C GLU A 224 12.18 -3.47 2.10
N ALA A 225 13.15 -4.02 2.85
CA ALA A 225 13.61 -3.42 4.10
C ALA A 225 14.30 -2.06 3.91
N VAL A 226 15.11 -1.92 2.84
CA VAL A 226 15.72 -0.63 2.44
C VAL A 226 14.63 0.40 2.18
N TRP A 227 13.66 0.04 1.35
CA TRP A 227 12.56 0.93 0.97
C TRP A 227 11.73 1.38 2.17
N VAL A 228 11.37 0.44 3.06
CA VAL A 228 10.69 0.73 4.33
C VAL A 228 11.49 1.73 5.16
N SER A 229 12.80 1.50 5.33
CA SER A 229 13.64 2.35 6.17
C SER A 229 13.73 3.80 5.67
N GLN A 230 13.72 4.01 4.35
CA GLN A 230 13.77 5.32 3.71
C GLN A 230 12.49 6.12 3.98
N ILE A 231 11.32 5.49 3.91
CA ILE A 231 10.04 6.15 4.24
C ILE A 231 9.99 6.50 5.72
N LEU A 232 10.31 5.53 6.57
CA LEU A 232 10.19 5.67 8.02
C LEU A 232 11.17 6.70 8.62
N ALA A 233 12.28 7.00 7.93
CA ALA A 233 13.32 7.89 8.44
C ALA A 233 12.79 9.25 8.89
N LYS A 234 11.77 9.78 8.21
CA LYS A 234 11.17 11.10 8.50
C LYS A 234 10.13 11.11 9.62
N TYR A 235 9.87 9.96 10.26
CA TYR A 235 8.80 9.79 11.24
C TYR A 235 9.32 9.25 12.57
N PRO A 236 8.69 9.61 13.70
CA PRO A 236 9.09 9.15 15.04
C PRO A 236 8.56 7.73 15.33
N ILE A 237 9.10 6.73 14.64
CA ILE A 237 8.69 5.34 14.80
C ILE A 237 9.05 4.86 16.22
N THR A 238 8.01 4.63 17.02
CA THR A 238 8.07 4.34 18.45
C THR A 238 7.78 2.86 18.73
N TYR A 239 6.86 2.26 17.99
CA TYR A 239 6.56 0.82 18.02
C TYR A 239 7.33 0.09 16.91
N PRO A 240 7.42 -1.25 16.96
CA PRO A 240 8.24 -2.03 16.05
C PRO A 240 7.89 -1.85 14.56
N VAL A 241 8.84 -2.24 13.70
CA VAL A 241 8.65 -2.39 12.26
C VAL A 241 8.54 -3.88 11.96
N ALA A 242 7.37 -4.29 11.48
CA ALA A 242 7.03 -5.69 11.30
C ALA A 242 7.22 -6.19 9.86
N TYR A 243 7.72 -7.41 9.73
CA TYR A 243 7.63 -8.19 8.51
C TYR A 243 6.31 -8.98 8.53
N ASN A 244 5.46 -8.78 7.51
CA ASN A 244 4.26 -9.57 7.27
C ASN A 244 4.41 -10.35 5.96
N CYS A 245 4.04 -11.62 5.96
CA CYS A 245 3.99 -12.51 4.79
C CYS A 245 2.88 -13.55 5.01
N GLU A 246 1.78 -13.41 4.28
CA GLU A 246 0.62 -14.30 4.33
C GLU A 246 0.27 -14.81 2.92
N GLY A 247 -0.61 -15.82 2.82
CA GLY A 247 -1.09 -16.31 1.52
C GLY A 247 -0.08 -17.10 0.69
N PHE A 248 1.14 -17.34 1.18
CA PHE A 248 2.22 -18.08 0.49
C PHE A 248 1.91 -19.56 0.15
N LYS A 249 0.72 -20.06 0.50
CA LYS A 249 0.20 -21.38 0.11
C LYS A 249 -0.76 -21.32 -1.08
N ASP A 250 -1.19 -20.13 -1.49
CA ASP A 250 -1.97 -19.92 -2.70
C ASP A 250 -1.07 -20.16 -3.92
N SER A 251 -1.55 -20.91 -4.91
CA SER A 251 -0.80 -21.21 -6.13
C SER A 251 -0.55 -19.98 -7.01
N GLU A 252 -1.34 -18.93 -6.86
CA GLU A 252 -1.19 -17.67 -7.59
C GLU A 252 -0.19 -16.72 -6.91
N ASN A 253 0.19 -17.00 -5.66
CA ASN A 253 1.21 -16.23 -4.95
C ASN A 253 2.60 -16.67 -5.40
N ARG A 254 3.47 -15.73 -5.78
CA ARG A 254 4.84 -16.04 -6.23
C ARG A 254 5.73 -16.73 -5.18
N GLN A 255 5.37 -16.70 -3.90
CA GLN A 255 6.02 -17.45 -2.83
C GLN A 255 5.55 -18.92 -2.75
N TYR A 256 4.60 -19.33 -3.58
CA TYR A 256 4.13 -20.71 -3.64
C TYR A 256 5.27 -21.68 -3.91
N GLY A 257 5.32 -22.75 -3.09
CA GLY A 257 6.35 -23.78 -3.21
C GLY A 257 7.68 -23.45 -2.54
N LEU A 258 7.88 -22.24 -2.00
CA LEU A 258 9.03 -21.99 -1.12
C LEU A 258 8.99 -22.95 0.08
N SER A 259 10.16 -23.44 0.46
CA SER A 259 10.30 -24.21 1.69
C SER A 259 10.16 -23.30 2.91
N LYS A 260 9.85 -23.91 4.04
CA LYS A 260 9.85 -23.25 5.35
C LYS A 260 11.18 -22.54 5.65
N ALA A 261 12.30 -23.17 5.28
CA ALA A 261 13.63 -22.63 5.51
C ALA A 261 13.89 -21.39 4.63
N GLU A 262 13.53 -21.46 3.35
CA GLU A 262 13.64 -20.32 2.43
C GLU A 262 12.81 -19.14 2.91
N ARG A 263 11.50 -19.33 3.17
CA ARG A 263 10.64 -18.26 3.70
C ARG A 263 11.19 -17.64 4.98
N THR A 264 11.69 -18.47 5.90
CA THR A 264 12.27 -17.98 7.16
C THR A 264 13.54 -17.15 6.91
N ALA A 265 14.39 -17.54 5.95
CA ALA A 265 15.56 -16.76 5.58
C ALA A 265 15.18 -15.36 5.05
N LEU A 266 14.12 -15.25 4.25
CA LEU A 266 13.63 -13.97 3.75
C LEU A 266 13.19 -13.03 4.89
N ALA A 267 12.40 -13.55 5.83
CA ALA A 267 11.98 -12.80 7.00
C ALA A 267 13.17 -12.34 7.85
N VAL A 268 14.15 -13.22 8.07
CA VAL A 268 15.39 -12.89 8.80
C VAL A 268 16.17 -11.78 8.11
N THR A 269 16.32 -11.84 6.78
CA THR A 269 17.05 -10.82 6.01
C THR A 269 16.40 -9.45 6.12
N PHE A 270 15.07 -9.38 6.00
CA PHE A 270 14.34 -8.13 6.20
C PHE A 270 14.52 -7.59 7.63
N LEU A 271 14.29 -8.43 8.64
CA LEU A 271 14.27 -8.03 10.04
C LEU A 271 15.66 -7.63 10.57
N ASP A 272 16.72 -8.27 10.08
CA ASP A 272 18.09 -7.86 10.37
C ASP A 272 18.40 -6.49 9.82
N TYR A 273 18.03 -6.23 8.56
CA TYR A 273 18.28 -4.94 7.96
C TYR A 273 17.53 -3.81 8.70
N ILE A 274 16.26 -4.02 9.05
CA ILE A 274 15.47 -3.08 9.86
C ILE A 274 16.16 -2.77 11.20
N LYS A 275 16.71 -3.79 11.85
CA LYS A 275 17.48 -3.65 13.09
C LYS A 275 18.78 -2.86 12.89
N GLU A 276 19.50 -3.10 11.79
CA GLU A 276 20.71 -2.37 11.41
C GLU A 276 20.42 -0.89 11.16
N GLN A 277 19.25 -0.56 10.59
CA GLN A 277 18.78 0.82 10.46
C GLN A 277 18.33 1.43 11.80
N GLY A 278 18.38 0.67 12.89
CA GLY A 278 18.13 1.10 14.25
C GLY A 278 16.64 1.21 14.61
N TYR A 279 15.77 0.48 13.93
CA TYR A 279 14.39 0.28 14.36
C TYR A 279 14.27 -1.04 15.12
N ASP A 280 13.26 -1.19 15.98
CA ASP A 280 12.97 -2.47 16.62
C ASP A 280 12.23 -3.39 15.62
N PRO A 281 12.82 -4.53 15.21
CA PRO A 281 12.15 -5.46 14.29
C PRO A 281 11.09 -6.31 15.00
N MET A 282 10.07 -6.74 14.28
CA MET A 282 9.04 -7.67 14.76
C MET A 282 8.58 -8.63 13.67
N PHE A 283 8.34 -9.89 14.00
CA PHE A 283 7.82 -10.85 13.03
C PHE A 283 6.32 -11.06 13.26
N TYR A 284 5.51 -10.84 12.22
CA TYR A 284 4.09 -11.15 12.24
C TYR A 284 3.82 -12.51 11.58
N ALA A 285 2.97 -13.33 12.20
CA ALA A 285 2.41 -14.53 11.59
C ALA A 285 1.17 -15.05 12.32
N ALA A 286 0.34 -15.81 11.61
CA ALA A 286 -0.83 -16.45 12.20
C ALA A 286 -0.44 -17.60 13.14
N LYS A 287 -1.23 -17.78 14.21
CA LYS A 287 -0.99 -18.82 15.23
C LYS A 287 -0.84 -20.22 14.62
N ASN A 288 -1.65 -20.57 13.63
CA ASN A 288 -1.62 -21.87 12.96
C ASN A 288 -0.30 -22.12 12.22
N GLU A 289 0.30 -21.08 11.65
CA GLU A 289 1.59 -21.14 10.95
C GLU A 289 2.77 -21.31 11.93
N LEU A 290 2.67 -20.68 13.10
CA LEU A 290 3.68 -20.72 14.14
C LEU A 290 3.63 -22.00 14.99
N THR A 291 2.44 -22.56 15.21
CA THR A 291 2.24 -23.68 16.14
C THR A 291 3.01 -24.92 15.69
N GLY A 292 3.94 -25.37 16.52
CA GLY A 292 4.80 -26.53 16.20
C GLY A 292 5.79 -26.27 15.06
N GLY A 293 6.00 -25.00 14.66
CA GLY A 293 6.83 -24.65 13.50
C GLY A 293 6.26 -25.20 12.19
N ALA A 294 4.94 -25.10 12.02
CA ALA A 294 4.22 -25.66 10.88
C ALA A 294 4.74 -25.07 9.56
N ASP A 295 4.83 -23.74 9.48
CA ASP A 295 5.20 -23.03 8.24
C ASP A 295 6.46 -22.18 8.36
N TRP A 296 6.97 -22.00 9.59
CA TRP A 296 8.11 -21.14 9.95
C TRP A 296 9.12 -21.88 10.84
N ASP A 297 10.42 -21.55 10.73
CA ASP A 297 11.37 -21.91 11.79
C ASP A 297 11.17 -20.97 12.99
N THR A 298 10.15 -21.30 13.77
CA THR A 298 9.71 -20.51 14.93
C THR A 298 10.79 -20.39 15.99
N ALA A 299 11.67 -21.39 16.14
CA ALA A 299 12.74 -21.35 17.13
C ALA A 299 13.79 -20.30 16.75
N GLN A 300 14.17 -20.24 15.47
CA GLN A 300 15.06 -19.21 14.95
C GLN A 300 14.44 -17.81 15.10
N LEU A 301 13.19 -17.63 14.64
CA LEU A 301 12.52 -16.33 14.63
C LEU A 301 12.27 -15.80 16.05
N SER A 302 11.63 -16.58 16.92
CA SER A 302 11.32 -16.16 18.30
C SER A 302 12.55 -16.04 19.20
N GLY A 303 13.67 -16.69 18.83
CA GLY A 303 14.95 -16.53 19.50
C GLY A 303 15.66 -15.21 19.19
N LYS A 304 15.23 -14.50 18.14
CA LYS A 304 15.91 -13.30 17.63
C LYS A 304 15.03 -12.04 17.59
N TYR A 305 13.72 -12.21 17.39
CA TYR A 305 12.77 -11.12 17.23
C TYR A 305 11.50 -11.34 18.09
N PRO A 306 10.87 -10.25 18.58
CA PRO A 306 9.53 -10.33 19.15
C PRO A 306 8.52 -10.78 18.10
N ILE A 307 7.51 -11.53 18.55
CA ILE A 307 6.44 -12.07 17.70
C ILE A 307 5.15 -11.28 17.92
N TRP A 308 4.54 -10.85 16.82
CA TRP A 308 3.16 -10.41 16.72
C TRP A 308 2.33 -11.55 16.16
N VAL A 309 1.50 -12.15 16.99
CA VAL A 309 0.68 -13.29 16.58
C VAL A 309 -0.72 -12.84 16.19
N SER A 310 -1.24 -13.31 15.07
CA SER A 310 -2.68 -13.23 14.79
C SER A 310 -3.38 -14.51 15.24
N GLN A 311 -4.42 -14.33 16.06
CA GLN A 311 -5.29 -15.40 16.51
C GLN A 311 -6.66 -14.83 16.83
N TYR A 312 -7.67 -15.30 16.13
CA TYR A 312 -9.04 -14.86 16.29
C TYR A 312 -9.88 -15.89 17.05
N PRO A 313 -10.01 -15.77 18.38
CA PRO A 313 -10.94 -16.62 19.14
C PRO A 313 -12.40 -16.28 18.79
N ASP A 314 -13.31 -17.21 19.07
CA ASP A 314 -14.76 -17.02 18.87
C ASP A 314 -15.28 -15.78 19.62
N VAL A 315 -14.75 -15.55 20.82
CA VAL A 315 -14.97 -14.34 21.61
C VAL A 315 -13.62 -13.64 21.81
N PRO A 316 -13.41 -12.45 21.21
CA PRO A 316 -12.14 -11.71 21.27
C PRO A 316 -11.82 -11.11 22.65
N TYR A 317 -10.68 -10.44 22.74
CA TYR A 317 -10.37 -9.55 23.87
C TYR A 317 -11.45 -8.45 23.96
N PRO A 318 -11.90 -8.05 25.16
CA PRO A 318 -11.35 -8.39 26.47
C PRO A 318 -11.79 -9.72 27.10
N GLN A 319 -12.80 -10.39 26.57
CA GLN A 319 -13.33 -11.60 27.21
C GLN A 319 -12.35 -12.78 27.11
N THR A 320 -11.61 -12.87 25.99
CA THR A 320 -10.40 -13.69 25.93
C THR A 320 -9.21 -12.82 26.29
N ALA A 321 -8.72 -12.96 27.53
CA ALA A 321 -7.71 -12.07 28.11
C ALA A 321 -6.34 -12.10 27.41
N ARG A 322 -6.00 -13.18 26.70
CA ARG A 322 -4.72 -13.34 25.99
C ARG A 322 -4.82 -14.40 24.90
N SER A 323 -3.88 -14.35 23.96
CA SER A 323 -3.67 -15.43 23.00
C SER A 323 -3.40 -16.77 23.72
N ASP A 324 -3.92 -17.86 23.14
CA ASP A 324 -3.64 -19.23 23.59
C ASP A 324 -2.45 -19.86 22.83
N TYR A 325 -1.78 -19.08 21.98
CA TYR A 325 -0.52 -19.49 21.38
C TYR A 325 0.54 -19.70 22.46
N SER A 326 1.10 -20.91 22.50
CA SER A 326 2.04 -21.31 23.57
C SER A 326 3.47 -20.80 23.37
N GLY A 327 3.80 -20.29 22.19
CA GLY A 327 5.12 -19.71 21.91
C GLY A 327 5.26 -18.29 22.46
N SER A 328 6.51 -17.81 22.55
CA SER A 328 6.79 -16.44 22.97
C SER A 328 6.21 -15.44 21.96
N HIS A 329 5.47 -14.45 22.45
CA HIS A 329 4.92 -13.35 21.67
C HIS A 329 4.70 -12.15 22.58
N THR A 330 4.77 -10.95 22.00
CA THR A 330 4.67 -9.68 22.73
C THR A 330 3.54 -8.79 22.24
N MET A 331 2.93 -9.13 21.10
CA MET A 331 1.76 -8.46 20.54
C MET A 331 0.78 -9.51 20.00
N TRP A 332 -0.51 -9.23 20.11
CA TRP A 332 -1.59 -10.12 19.67
C TRP A 332 -2.64 -9.33 18.89
N GLN A 333 -2.86 -9.72 17.63
CA GLN A 333 -4.01 -9.30 16.83
C GLN A 333 -5.17 -10.28 17.12
N TYR A 334 -6.22 -9.77 17.74
CA TYR A 334 -7.28 -10.62 18.31
C TYR A 334 -8.60 -10.59 17.52
N THR A 335 -8.76 -9.67 16.59
CA THR A 335 -9.89 -9.63 15.64
C THR A 335 -9.60 -8.68 14.48
N SER A 336 -10.15 -8.96 13.29
CA SER A 336 -10.20 -8.03 12.15
C SER A 336 -11.55 -7.32 11.99
N ARG A 337 -12.41 -7.43 13.01
CA ARG A 337 -13.79 -6.89 13.01
C ARG A 337 -13.99 -5.85 14.10
N GLY A 338 -12.94 -5.10 14.40
CA GLY A 338 -13.01 -3.95 15.30
C GLY A 338 -13.84 -2.81 14.73
N THR A 339 -14.50 -2.07 15.61
CA THR A 339 -15.13 -0.78 15.32
C THR A 339 -14.49 0.30 16.18
N VAL A 340 -13.98 1.34 15.53
CA VAL A 340 -13.28 2.47 16.17
C VAL A 340 -13.81 3.78 15.60
N ASP A 341 -14.20 4.72 16.45
CA ASP A 341 -14.68 6.01 15.98
C ASP A 341 -13.58 6.72 15.19
N GLY A 342 -13.95 7.21 14.01
CA GLY A 342 -13.01 7.80 13.05
C GLY A 342 -12.55 6.86 11.93
N ILE A 343 -12.91 5.58 11.99
CA ILE A 343 -12.71 4.60 10.93
C ILE A 343 -14.08 4.07 10.49
N ALA A 344 -14.42 4.26 9.22
CA ALA A 344 -15.75 3.90 8.70
C ALA A 344 -15.92 2.39 8.43
N LYS A 345 -14.80 1.71 8.18
CA LYS A 345 -14.73 0.27 7.89
C LYS A 345 -14.24 -0.51 9.11
N SER A 346 -14.33 -1.84 9.05
CA SER A 346 -13.70 -2.71 10.03
C SER A 346 -12.20 -2.44 10.11
N VAL A 347 -11.64 -2.63 11.31
CA VAL A 347 -10.21 -2.46 11.56
C VAL A 347 -9.68 -3.57 12.47
N ASP A 348 -8.43 -3.93 12.25
CA ASP A 348 -7.72 -4.93 13.01
C ASP A 348 -7.34 -4.38 14.38
N MET A 349 -7.60 -5.17 15.41
CA MET A 349 -7.44 -4.78 16.80
C MET A 349 -6.33 -5.58 17.47
N ASN A 350 -5.47 -4.85 18.18
CA ASN A 350 -4.25 -5.37 18.76
C ASN A 350 -4.15 -5.03 20.24
N VAL A 351 -3.54 -5.94 20.99
CA VAL A 351 -2.98 -5.66 22.30
C VAL A 351 -1.48 -5.95 22.26
N ALA A 352 -0.69 -4.95 22.64
CA ALA A 352 0.73 -5.17 22.94
C ALA A 352 0.85 -5.42 24.45
N TYR A 353 1.60 -6.46 24.83
CA TYR A 353 1.91 -6.75 26.24
C TYR A 353 3.06 -5.88 26.78
N PHE A 354 3.25 -4.73 26.16
CA PHE A 354 4.19 -3.70 26.51
C PHE A 354 3.58 -2.35 26.12
N ARG A 355 4.12 -1.27 26.69
CA ARG A 355 3.69 0.10 26.45
C ARG A 355 4.91 0.99 26.24
N LEU A 356 4.89 1.81 25.19
CA LEU A 356 5.96 2.76 24.87
C LEU A 356 5.38 4.17 24.81
N ASP A 357 5.38 4.87 25.95
CA ASP A 357 4.77 6.22 26.03
C ASP A 357 5.67 7.34 25.51
N GLN A 358 6.99 7.12 25.50
CA GLN A 358 7.96 8.10 25.02
C GLN A 358 8.06 8.01 23.50
N GLU A 359 7.74 9.11 22.83
CA GLU A 359 7.90 9.22 21.38
C GLU A 359 9.38 9.23 21.01
N ASN A 360 9.75 8.41 20.02
CA ASN A 360 11.09 8.44 19.45
C ASN A 360 11.31 9.70 18.62
N GLN A 361 12.57 9.99 18.28
CA GLN A 361 12.87 11.03 17.28
C GLN A 361 12.89 10.40 15.89
N ALA A 362 12.46 11.17 14.89
CA ALA A 362 12.73 10.82 13.50
C ALA A 362 14.25 10.71 13.28
N LYS A 363 14.66 9.74 12.46
CA LYS A 363 16.08 9.51 12.14
C LYS A 363 16.61 10.58 11.18
N ASP A 364 15.75 11.01 10.26
CA ASP A 364 15.96 12.18 9.42
C ASP A 364 15.38 13.41 10.13
N SER A 365 16.17 14.47 10.16
CA SER A 365 15.77 15.76 10.72
C SER A 365 14.90 16.60 9.78
N GLU A 366 14.85 16.25 8.50
CA GLU A 366 13.95 16.89 7.54
C GLU A 366 12.49 16.50 7.81
N ALA A 367 11.63 17.50 7.93
CA ALA A 367 10.21 17.26 8.07
C ALA A 367 9.65 16.52 6.83
N PRO A 368 8.74 15.55 7.01
CA PRO A 368 8.06 14.93 5.89
C PRO A 368 7.20 15.94 5.14
N GLU A 369 7.10 15.75 3.83
CA GLU A 369 6.15 16.50 2.99
C GLU A 369 4.75 16.34 3.55
N GLN A 370 4.02 17.45 3.71
CA GLN A 370 2.68 17.41 4.27
C GLN A 370 1.70 16.79 3.28
N ILE A 371 1.13 15.65 3.65
CA ILE A 371 0.08 15.01 2.86
C ILE A 371 -1.26 15.58 3.29
N ALA A 372 -1.89 16.34 2.40
CA ALA A 372 -3.23 16.85 2.64
C ALA A 372 -4.22 15.68 2.63
N GLY A 373 -5.09 15.61 3.65
CA GLY A 373 -6.25 14.69 3.65
C GLY A 373 -7.36 15.13 2.69
N GLY A 374 -6.99 15.69 1.54
CA GLY A 374 -7.86 16.26 0.53
C GLY A 374 -8.47 15.20 -0.39
N PRO A 375 -9.14 15.64 -1.46
CA PRO A 375 -9.90 14.76 -2.35
C PRO A 375 -9.04 13.81 -3.19
N GLU A 376 -7.73 14.04 -3.28
CA GLU A 376 -6.78 13.20 -4.00
C GLU A 376 -6.18 12.09 -3.12
N LEU A 377 -6.49 12.07 -1.83
CA LEU A 377 -5.92 11.09 -0.90
C LEU A 377 -6.27 9.67 -1.35
N GLY A 378 -5.24 8.85 -1.51
CA GLY A 378 -5.40 7.47 -1.94
C GLY A 378 -5.46 7.27 -3.46
N ILE A 379 -5.21 8.30 -4.26
CA ILE A 379 -5.29 8.26 -5.74
C ILE A 379 -3.92 8.56 -6.32
N THR A 380 -3.42 7.68 -7.19
CA THR A 380 -2.18 7.94 -7.94
C THR A 380 -2.54 8.61 -9.26
N PHE A 381 -2.04 9.82 -9.47
CA PHE A 381 -2.22 10.53 -10.74
C PHE A 381 -0.98 10.38 -11.62
N GLN A 382 -1.16 9.88 -12.83
CA GLN A 382 -0.21 10.12 -13.90
C GLN A 382 -0.31 11.60 -14.30
N GLU A 383 0.74 12.36 -14.03
CA GLU A 383 0.81 13.78 -14.38
C GLU A 383 0.83 13.97 -15.90
N VAL A 384 -0.09 14.80 -16.40
CA VAL A 384 -0.22 15.15 -17.81
C VAL A 384 -0.44 16.65 -17.95
N GLN A 385 -0.31 17.20 -19.16
CA GLN A 385 -0.72 18.57 -19.41
C GLN A 385 -1.31 18.68 -20.81
N GLU A 386 -2.62 18.49 -20.91
CA GLU A 386 -3.30 18.43 -22.20
C GLU A 386 -4.67 19.08 -22.16
N THR A 387 -5.09 19.60 -23.31
CA THR A 387 -6.43 20.16 -23.48
C THR A 387 -7.40 19.04 -23.81
N VAL A 388 -8.48 18.95 -23.05
CA VAL A 388 -9.54 17.96 -23.27
C VAL A 388 -10.89 18.63 -23.46
N THR A 389 -11.76 17.96 -24.22
CA THR A 389 -13.20 18.21 -24.29
C THR A 389 -13.96 16.97 -23.80
N ALA A 390 -15.24 17.15 -23.48
CA ALA A 390 -16.11 16.03 -23.15
C ALA A 390 -16.58 15.31 -24.42
N LYS A 391 -16.31 14.00 -24.55
CA LYS A 391 -16.94 13.11 -25.54
C LYS A 391 -18.44 13.01 -25.27
N ILE A 392 -18.78 12.85 -23.99
CA ILE A 392 -20.12 12.81 -23.41
C ILE A 392 -20.09 13.83 -22.28
N ALA A 393 -21.12 14.68 -22.17
CA ALA A 393 -21.17 15.70 -21.13
C ALA A 393 -20.90 15.07 -19.74
N THR A 394 -19.99 15.66 -18.97
CA THR A 394 -19.52 15.09 -17.70
C THR A 394 -19.55 16.13 -16.60
N ASN A 395 -19.97 15.72 -15.40
CA ASN A 395 -19.97 16.61 -14.24
C ASN A 395 -18.53 16.84 -13.76
N LEU A 396 -18.23 18.09 -13.42
CA LEU A 396 -16.99 18.48 -12.78
C LEU A 396 -17.23 18.62 -11.28
N ARG A 397 -16.48 17.85 -10.50
CA ARG A 397 -16.67 17.73 -9.05
C ARG A 397 -15.48 18.28 -8.28
N THR A 398 -15.71 18.73 -7.05
CA THR A 398 -14.66 19.15 -6.12
C THR A 398 -13.87 17.98 -5.54
N GLU A 399 -14.36 16.76 -5.69
CA GLU A 399 -13.69 15.53 -5.32
C GLU A 399 -14.03 14.38 -6.29
N PRO A 400 -13.12 13.41 -6.49
CA PRO A 400 -13.40 12.19 -7.24
C PRO A 400 -14.48 11.35 -6.55
N GLY A 401 -15.59 11.10 -7.24
CA GLY A 401 -16.65 10.24 -6.72
C GLY A 401 -18.04 10.61 -7.24
N VAL A 402 -19.01 9.72 -7.03
CA VAL A 402 -20.42 9.95 -7.42
C VAL A 402 -21.39 9.90 -6.25
N LYS A 403 -20.88 9.79 -5.02
CA LYS A 403 -21.69 9.55 -3.81
C LYS A 403 -22.40 10.80 -3.30
N ASP A 404 -21.78 11.97 -3.47
CA ASP A 404 -22.33 13.24 -3.01
C ASP A 404 -22.42 14.24 -4.18
N ASP A 405 -23.64 14.59 -4.55
CA ASP A 405 -23.89 15.55 -5.62
C ASP A 405 -23.65 17.00 -5.21
N SER A 406 -23.48 17.28 -3.91
CA SER A 406 -23.04 18.60 -3.42
C SER A 406 -21.65 18.97 -3.95
N THR A 407 -20.87 17.97 -4.39
CA THR A 407 -19.54 18.13 -4.98
C THR A 407 -19.58 18.64 -6.41
N ILE A 408 -20.72 18.56 -7.11
CA ILE A 408 -20.85 19.01 -8.50
C ILE A 408 -20.88 20.53 -8.53
N VAL A 409 -19.88 21.13 -9.17
CA VAL A 409 -19.78 22.59 -9.29
C VAL A 409 -19.88 23.10 -10.73
N ALA A 410 -19.68 22.23 -11.71
CA ALA A 410 -19.84 22.54 -13.13
C ALA A 410 -20.13 21.27 -13.95
N GLN A 411 -20.39 21.46 -15.24
CA GLN A 411 -20.47 20.38 -16.21
C GLN A 411 -19.63 20.77 -17.43
N LEU A 412 -18.75 19.87 -17.87
CA LEU A 412 -18.00 20.02 -19.10
C LEU A 412 -18.81 19.40 -20.24
N LYS A 413 -19.23 20.20 -21.21
CA LYS A 413 -19.97 19.74 -22.38
C LYS A 413 -19.04 19.57 -23.57
N HIS A 414 -19.54 18.90 -24.60
CA HIS A 414 -18.80 18.79 -25.86
C HIS A 414 -18.56 20.19 -26.45
N GLY A 415 -17.30 20.47 -26.78
CA GLY A 415 -16.85 21.75 -27.31
C GLY A 415 -16.33 22.70 -26.23
N ASP A 416 -16.70 22.50 -24.96
CA ASP A 416 -16.03 23.16 -23.83
C ASP A 416 -14.66 22.52 -23.63
N THR A 417 -13.70 23.28 -23.13
CA THR A 417 -12.35 22.78 -22.87
C THR A 417 -11.94 22.92 -21.42
N ALA A 418 -11.16 21.94 -20.96
CA ALA A 418 -10.45 21.96 -19.67
C ALA A 418 -9.00 21.53 -19.90
N THR A 419 -8.11 21.91 -19.00
CA THR A 419 -6.74 21.38 -18.99
C THR A 419 -6.70 20.17 -18.08
N ARG A 420 -6.55 18.96 -18.63
CA ARG A 420 -6.30 17.77 -17.82
C ARG A 420 -4.86 17.81 -17.32
N THR A 421 -4.71 17.75 -16.00
CA THR A 421 -3.41 17.79 -15.31
C THR A 421 -3.03 16.44 -14.70
N GLY A 422 -3.98 15.51 -14.56
CA GLY A 422 -3.67 14.17 -14.07
C GLY A 422 -4.71 13.14 -14.53
N ILE A 423 -4.26 11.91 -14.75
CA ILE A 423 -5.12 10.74 -14.97
C ILE A 423 -4.95 9.83 -13.76
N GLY A 424 -6.01 9.69 -12.96
CA GLY A 424 -6.03 8.84 -11.79
C GLY A 424 -6.21 7.37 -12.15
N ASP A 425 -5.50 6.50 -11.44
CA ASP A 425 -5.67 5.04 -11.43
C ASP A 425 -7.12 4.60 -11.13
N ASN A 426 -7.87 5.42 -10.39
CA ASN A 426 -9.27 5.19 -10.05
C ASN A 426 -10.29 5.59 -11.14
N GLY A 427 -9.83 5.92 -12.35
CA GLY A 427 -10.70 6.29 -13.48
C GLY A 427 -11.21 7.74 -13.46
N TRP A 428 -10.73 8.58 -12.55
CA TRP A 428 -10.99 10.02 -12.51
C TRP A 428 -9.81 10.81 -13.06
N SER A 429 -10.09 11.87 -13.82
CA SER A 429 -9.08 12.82 -14.28
C SER A 429 -9.14 14.08 -13.44
N ARG A 430 -7.97 14.58 -13.04
CA ARG A 430 -7.81 15.92 -12.49
C ARG A 430 -7.78 16.92 -13.63
N VAL A 431 -8.65 17.91 -13.57
CA VAL A 431 -8.78 18.94 -14.59
C VAL A 431 -8.76 20.32 -13.96
N VAL A 432 -8.12 21.27 -14.64
CA VAL A 432 -8.26 22.70 -14.37
C VAL A 432 -9.31 23.26 -15.31
N TYR A 433 -10.43 23.70 -14.75
CA TYR A 433 -11.53 24.31 -15.48
C TYR A 433 -11.89 25.64 -14.82
N GLN A 434 -11.86 26.72 -15.61
CA GLN A 434 -12.09 28.10 -15.12
C GLN A 434 -11.19 28.47 -13.93
N GLY A 435 -9.95 27.97 -13.92
CA GLY A 435 -8.97 28.24 -12.85
C GLY A 435 -9.16 27.44 -11.56
N GLN A 436 -10.12 26.51 -11.51
CA GLN A 436 -10.35 25.61 -10.38
C GLN A 436 -9.85 24.20 -10.70
N THR A 437 -9.21 23.55 -9.73
CA THR A 437 -8.91 22.11 -9.79
C THR A 437 -10.17 21.33 -9.46
N LEU A 438 -10.65 20.53 -10.41
CA LEU A 438 -11.86 19.72 -10.34
C LEU A 438 -11.57 18.32 -10.89
N TYR A 439 -12.55 17.42 -10.76
CA TYR A 439 -12.42 16.03 -11.17
C TYR A 439 -13.57 15.63 -12.09
N ALA A 440 -13.23 14.90 -13.15
CA ALA A 440 -14.17 14.41 -14.15
C ALA A 440 -13.89 12.94 -14.46
N LEU A 441 -14.88 12.20 -14.97
CA LEU A 441 -14.67 10.82 -15.40
C LEU A 441 -13.71 10.77 -16.59
N THR A 442 -12.56 10.10 -16.45
CA THR A 442 -11.52 10.00 -17.49
C THR A 442 -12.09 9.46 -18.79
N SER A 443 -12.98 8.47 -18.70
CA SER A 443 -13.59 7.82 -19.86
C SER A 443 -14.47 8.74 -20.71
N TYR A 444 -14.90 9.89 -20.16
CA TYR A 444 -15.76 10.86 -20.84
C TYR A 444 -14.94 11.98 -21.50
N LEU A 445 -13.63 12.02 -21.27
CA LEU A 445 -12.75 13.04 -21.82
C LEU A 445 -12.04 12.55 -23.10
N THR A 446 -11.72 13.48 -23.99
CA THR A 446 -10.87 13.27 -25.16
C THR A 446 -9.94 14.44 -25.40
N THR A 447 -8.75 14.15 -25.92
CA THR A 447 -7.83 15.13 -26.50
C THR A 447 -8.15 15.48 -27.95
N ASP A 448 -8.98 14.67 -28.63
CA ASP A 448 -9.47 14.99 -29.97
C ASP A 448 -10.63 15.98 -29.87
N LEU A 449 -10.29 17.27 -29.95
CA LEU A 449 -11.26 18.36 -29.82
C LEU A 449 -12.29 18.40 -30.96
N ASN A 450 -12.07 17.65 -32.05
CA ASN A 450 -12.99 17.56 -33.19
C ASN A 450 -13.81 16.26 -33.17
N ALA A 451 -13.59 15.36 -32.20
CA ALA A 451 -14.38 14.13 -32.10
C ALA A 451 -15.87 14.48 -32.05
N PRO A 452 -16.75 13.78 -32.77
CA PRO A 452 -18.18 14.07 -32.75
C PRO A 452 -18.73 13.91 -31.33
N ALA A 453 -19.64 14.82 -30.94
CA ALA A 453 -20.35 14.71 -29.68
C ALA A 453 -21.04 13.34 -29.59
N GLN A 454 -20.70 12.56 -28.57
CA GLN A 454 -21.35 11.29 -28.32
C GLN A 454 -22.52 11.52 -27.37
N THR A 455 -23.70 11.06 -27.76
CA THR A 455 -24.78 10.84 -26.81
C THR A 455 -24.47 9.56 -26.04
N GLU A 456 -24.95 9.39 -24.81
CA GLU A 456 -24.70 8.17 -24.01
C GLU A 456 -24.98 6.85 -24.76
N GLY A 457 -25.79 6.89 -25.82
CA GLY A 457 -26.10 5.76 -26.70
C GLY A 457 -25.24 5.55 -27.96
N SER A 458 -24.21 6.37 -28.26
CA SER A 458 -23.53 6.32 -29.57
C SER A 458 -22.27 5.44 -29.68
N ARG A 459 -21.91 4.66 -28.66
CA ARG A 459 -20.67 3.84 -28.65
C ARG A 459 -20.79 2.51 -29.43
N LYS A 460 -21.68 2.42 -30.42
CA LYS A 460 -22.07 1.12 -31.03
C LYS A 460 -21.35 0.70 -32.31
N GLU A 461 -20.51 1.53 -32.93
CA GLU A 461 -20.01 1.20 -34.30
C GLU A 461 -18.48 1.10 -34.46
N THR A 462 -17.65 1.58 -33.53
CA THR A 462 -16.18 1.66 -33.77
C THR A 462 -15.32 0.50 -33.23
N MET A 463 -15.90 -0.59 -32.74
CA MET A 463 -15.14 -1.80 -32.34
C MET A 463 -15.37 -3.02 -33.24
N ALA A 464 -16.22 -2.93 -34.28
CA ALA A 464 -16.49 -4.06 -35.17
C ALA A 464 -15.51 -4.18 -36.36
N GLU A 465 -14.68 -3.17 -36.65
CA GLU A 465 -13.87 -3.13 -37.89
C GLU A 465 -12.41 -3.59 -37.75
N SER A 466 -11.92 -3.90 -36.54
CA SER A 466 -10.55 -4.41 -36.35
C SER A 466 -10.46 -5.94 -36.20
N ASN A 467 -11.56 -6.67 -36.41
CA ASN A 467 -11.59 -8.13 -36.21
C ASN A 467 -12.35 -8.88 -37.31
N SER A 468 -11.98 -8.67 -38.58
CA SER A 468 -12.31 -9.66 -39.62
C SER A 468 -11.30 -9.67 -40.77
N THR A 469 -10.23 -10.43 -40.62
CA THR A 469 -9.56 -11.07 -41.75
C THR A 469 -9.33 -12.54 -41.43
N LYS A 470 -10.33 -13.37 -41.73
CA LYS A 470 -10.19 -14.67 -42.42
C LYS A 470 -11.54 -15.39 -42.54
N ALA A 471 -11.75 -15.94 -43.75
CA ALA A 471 -12.80 -16.84 -44.18
C ALA A 471 -14.20 -16.23 -44.31
N GLU A 472 -15.00 -16.44 -45.36
CA GLU A 472 -14.83 -17.09 -46.66
C GLU A 472 -16.07 -16.70 -47.50
N ASN A 473 -15.94 -16.75 -48.82
CA ASN A 473 -17.00 -16.49 -49.80
C ASN A 473 -18.30 -17.27 -49.54
N GLN A 474 -19.45 -16.60 -49.63
CA GLN A 474 -20.55 -17.02 -50.54
C GLN A 474 -21.62 -15.93 -50.71
N ALA A 475 -22.24 -15.97 -51.88
CA ALA A 475 -23.07 -14.94 -52.53
C ALA A 475 -24.45 -14.69 -51.91
N SER A 476 -25.00 -13.48 -52.10
CA SER A 476 -26.13 -13.22 -53.00
C SER A 476 -26.91 -11.93 -52.68
N ALA A 477 -26.89 -11.02 -53.65
CA ALA A 477 -27.90 -10.08 -54.17
C ALA A 477 -29.21 -9.76 -53.41
N GLY A 478 -29.57 -8.46 -53.49
CA GLY A 478 -30.93 -7.89 -53.45
C GLY A 478 -31.01 -6.64 -52.55
N GLN A 479 -30.65 -5.43 -53.00
CA GLN A 479 -31.39 -4.46 -53.84
C GLN A 479 -32.79 -4.10 -53.31
N LEU A 480 -33.00 -2.80 -53.05
CA LEU A 480 -34.16 -1.91 -53.33
C LEU A 480 -34.12 -0.72 -52.33
N THR A 481 -33.65 0.49 -52.68
CA THR A 481 -34.39 1.65 -53.29
C THR A 481 -35.71 1.95 -52.55
N GLU A 482 -35.98 3.17 -52.04
CA GLU A 482 -36.22 4.41 -52.80
C GLU A 482 -36.13 5.70 -51.94
N THR A 483 -35.73 6.77 -52.63
CA THR A 483 -35.87 8.22 -52.36
C THR A 483 -37.36 8.67 -52.27
N ILE A 484 -37.77 9.81 -51.68
CA ILE A 484 -37.70 11.23 -52.16
C ILE A 484 -38.27 12.15 -51.03
N GLY A 485 -37.73 13.38 -50.86
CA GLY A 485 -38.25 14.46 -49.97
C GLY A 485 -39.50 15.21 -50.50
N PRO A 486 -39.75 16.52 -50.25
CA PRO A 486 -39.08 17.51 -49.40
C PRO A 486 -40.05 18.39 -48.52
N ASP A 487 -39.46 19.40 -47.87
CA ASP A 487 -40.02 20.69 -47.40
C ASP A 487 -40.61 20.90 -45.97
N ALA A 488 -39.86 21.71 -45.22
CA ALA A 488 -40.22 22.92 -44.46
C ALA A 488 -41.44 22.95 -43.51
N ALA A 489 -41.19 23.12 -42.21
CA ALA A 489 -41.42 24.39 -41.46
C ALA A 489 -41.58 24.16 -39.94
N ALA A 490 -40.77 24.91 -39.19
CA ALA A 490 -40.92 25.49 -37.85
C ALA A 490 -41.89 24.91 -36.78
N SER A 491 -41.31 24.84 -35.58
CA SER A 491 -41.89 25.05 -34.23
C SER A 491 -42.89 24.02 -33.70
N ASN A 492 -42.36 23.10 -32.88
CA ASN A 492 -42.69 22.97 -31.45
C ASN A 492 -41.84 21.81 -30.88
N GLU A 493 -40.84 22.11 -30.06
CA GLU A 493 -40.18 21.07 -29.24
C GLU A 493 -41.14 20.70 -28.10
N GLU A 494 -42.03 19.74 -28.39
CA GLU A 494 -42.66 18.92 -27.38
C GLU A 494 -41.60 18.07 -26.70
N THR A 495 -41.61 18.04 -25.36
CA THR A 495 -40.88 17.10 -24.53
C THR A 495 -41.18 15.68 -24.97
N LYS A 496 -40.29 15.07 -25.77
CA LYS A 496 -40.38 13.65 -26.11
C LYS A 496 -40.13 12.83 -24.85
N GLU A 497 -41.20 12.30 -24.26
CA GLU A 497 -41.11 11.14 -23.37
C GLU A 497 -40.36 10.02 -24.10
N TRP A 498 -39.25 9.60 -23.50
CA TRP A 498 -38.43 8.53 -24.03
C TRP A 498 -39.10 7.19 -23.76
N ASP A 499 -39.43 6.46 -24.81
CA ASP A 499 -40.05 5.14 -24.72
C ASP A 499 -38.99 4.07 -24.43
N PHE A 500 -38.79 3.78 -23.14
CA PHE A 500 -37.81 2.79 -22.66
C PHE A 500 -38.12 1.35 -23.08
N SER A 501 -39.31 1.07 -23.62
CA SER A 501 -39.65 -0.26 -24.17
C SER A 501 -38.88 -0.61 -25.45
N LYS A 502 -38.12 0.35 -26.02
CA LYS A 502 -37.31 0.18 -27.23
C LYS A 502 -35.83 -0.13 -26.99
N VAL A 503 -35.39 -0.26 -25.74
CA VAL A 503 -34.01 -0.68 -25.44
C VAL A 503 -33.85 -2.14 -25.82
N VAL A 504 -33.10 -2.41 -26.88
CA VAL A 504 -32.78 -3.77 -27.33
C VAL A 504 -31.61 -4.29 -26.50
N PHE A 505 -31.87 -5.34 -25.73
CA PHE A 505 -30.87 -6.07 -24.97
C PHE A 505 -30.35 -7.23 -25.82
N THR A 506 -29.04 -7.33 -25.95
CA THR A 506 -28.41 -8.57 -26.42
C THR A 506 -28.47 -9.54 -25.25
N GLU A 507 -29.21 -10.63 -25.41
CA GLU A 507 -29.37 -11.65 -24.39
C GLU A 507 -28.01 -12.27 -24.03
N CYS A 508 -27.74 -12.39 -22.73
CA CYS A 508 -26.60 -13.10 -22.18
C CYS A 508 -27.01 -13.80 -20.89
N GLN A 509 -26.15 -14.66 -20.35
CA GLN A 509 -26.35 -15.26 -19.05
C GLN A 509 -24.99 -15.45 -18.39
N GLU A 510 -24.61 -14.47 -17.58
CA GLU A 510 -23.32 -14.46 -16.91
C GLU A 510 -23.45 -13.85 -15.51
N GLU A 511 -22.64 -14.33 -14.59
CA GLU A 511 -22.58 -13.80 -13.24
C GLU A 511 -21.72 -12.55 -13.24
N VAL A 512 -22.21 -11.47 -12.63
CA VAL A 512 -21.51 -10.19 -12.56
C VAL A 512 -21.57 -9.64 -11.14
N THR A 513 -20.49 -8.99 -10.73
CA THR A 513 -20.42 -8.18 -9.51
C THR A 513 -20.24 -6.71 -9.89
N ALA A 514 -20.55 -5.80 -8.96
CA ALA A 514 -20.09 -4.42 -9.10
C ALA A 514 -18.56 -4.35 -8.98
N LYS A 515 -17.93 -3.40 -9.68
CA LYS A 515 -16.49 -3.11 -9.53
C LYS A 515 -16.18 -2.49 -8.17
N ILE A 516 -17.08 -1.65 -7.67
CA ILE A 516 -17.04 -1.08 -6.31
C ILE A 516 -18.47 -1.11 -5.75
N GLU A 517 -19.39 -0.38 -6.38
CA GLU A 517 -20.83 -0.41 -6.09
C GLU A 517 -21.60 0.17 -7.29
N THR A 518 -22.85 -0.25 -7.51
CA THR A 518 -23.74 0.33 -8.52
C THR A 518 -25.21 0.28 -8.09
N ASN A 519 -26.00 1.27 -8.52
CA ASN A 519 -27.44 1.28 -8.27
C ASN A 519 -28.15 0.32 -9.22
N LEU A 520 -29.06 -0.49 -8.67
CA LEU A 520 -30.02 -1.28 -9.44
C LEU A 520 -31.33 -0.51 -9.55
N ARG A 521 -31.76 -0.29 -10.80
CA ARG A 521 -32.89 0.58 -11.11
C ARG A 521 -34.03 -0.19 -11.79
N THR A 522 -35.26 0.29 -11.63
CA THR A 522 -36.46 -0.26 -12.29
C THR A 522 -36.51 0.06 -13.78
N GLU A 523 -35.76 1.07 -14.23
CA GLU A 523 -35.59 1.43 -15.63
C GLU A 523 -34.12 1.77 -15.93
N PRO A 524 -33.63 1.56 -17.16
CA PRO A 524 -32.26 1.86 -17.55
C PRO A 524 -32.08 3.38 -17.78
N SER A 525 -32.23 4.17 -16.72
CA SER A 525 -32.15 5.62 -16.72
C SER A 525 -31.59 6.18 -15.40
N THR A 526 -30.88 7.30 -15.49
CA THR A 526 -30.46 8.11 -14.32
C THR A 526 -31.38 9.33 -14.11
N ARG A 527 -32.46 9.47 -14.87
CA ARG A 527 -33.29 10.69 -14.91
C ARG A 527 -34.05 10.99 -13.61
N SER A 528 -34.32 9.96 -12.80
CA SER A 528 -34.94 10.11 -11.48
C SER A 528 -34.40 9.04 -10.52
N ASP A 529 -34.24 9.42 -9.26
CA ASP A 529 -33.81 8.51 -8.19
C ASP A 529 -34.95 7.66 -7.62
N ASP A 530 -36.22 7.99 -7.94
CA ASP A 530 -37.38 7.13 -7.62
C ASP A 530 -37.31 5.75 -8.31
N THR A 531 -36.37 5.60 -9.25
CA THR A 531 -36.12 4.36 -9.98
C THR A 531 -35.14 3.43 -9.27
N VAL A 532 -34.38 3.92 -8.28
CA VAL A 532 -33.41 3.09 -7.54
C VAL A 532 -34.16 2.23 -6.54
N VAL A 533 -34.00 0.91 -6.67
CA VAL A 533 -34.68 -0.07 -5.82
C VAL A 533 -33.73 -0.93 -5.00
N ALA A 534 -32.47 -1.04 -5.44
CA ALA A 534 -31.43 -1.73 -4.69
C ALA A 534 -30.04 -1.19 -5.06
N LYS A 535 -29.03 -1.67 -4.34
CA LYS A 535 -27.62 -1.49 -4.68
C LYS A 535 -26.97 -2.85 -4.82
N LEU A 536 -26.03 -2.92 -5.74
CA LEU A 536 -25.13 -4.06 -5.90
C LEU A 536 -23.74 -3.61 -5.47
N ILE A 537 -23.16 -4.26 -4.47
CA ILE A 537 -21.83 -3.94 -3.94
C ILE A 537 -20.82 -4.95 -4.50
N HIS A 538 -19.55 -4.57 -4.57
CA HIS A 538 -18.49 -5.49 -4.96
C HIS A 538 -18.48 -6.75 -4.08
N GLY A 539 -18.38 -7.92 -4.72
CA GLY A 539 -18.49 -9.24 -4.10
C GLY A 539 -19.93 -9.78 -4.08
N GLU A 540 -20.96 -8.94 -4.18
CA GLU A 540 -22.33 -9.40 -4.39
C GLU A 540 -22.56 -9.69 -5.88
N THR A 541 -23.06 -10.89 -6.18
CA THR A 541 -23.25 -11.32 -7.55
C THR A 541 -24.72 -11.29 -7.98
N VAL A 542 -24.93 -10.92 -9.24
CA VAL A 542 -26.22 -10.98 -9.93
C VAL A 542 -26.07 -11.61 -11.29
N VAL A 543 -27.15 -12.18 -11.80
CA VAL A 543 -27.15 -12.72 -13.17
C VAL A 543 -27.46 -11.58 -14.12
N ARG A 544 -26.48 -11.23 -14.97
CA ARG A 544 -26.72 -10.35 -16.12
C ARG A 544 -27.42 -11.15 -17.20
N THR A 545 -28.65 -10.76 -17.52
CA THR A 545 -29.52 -11.43 -18.50
C THR A 545 -29.57 -10.72 -19.85
N GLY A 546 -29.01 -9.52 -19.93
CA GLY A 546 -28.85 -8.84 -21.21
C GLY A 546 -28.00 -7.60 -21.14
N ILE A 547 -27.25 -7.34 -22.19
CA ILE A 547 -26.43 -6.15 -22.33
C ILE A 547 -27.15 -5.20 -23.29
N GLY A 548 -27.64 -4.09 -22.75
CA GLY A 548 -28.29 -3.03 -23.49
C GLY A 548 -27.27 -2.18 -24.19
N SER A 549 -27.58 -1.80 -25.42
CA SER A 549 -26.66 -0.98 -26.22
C SER A 549 -26.50 0.47 -25.80
N ASN A 550 -27.27 0.87 -24.80
CA ASN A 550 -27.30 2.19 -24.18
C ASN A 550 -26.42 2.26 -22.92
N GLY A 551 -25.51 1.31 -22.72
CA GLY A 551 -24.63 1.29 -21.54
C GLY A 551 -25.28 0.76 -20.27
N TRP A 552 -26.49 0.19 -20.37
CA TRP A 552 -27.19 -0.47 -19.27
C TRP A 552 -27.19 -1.98 -19.44
N SER A 553 -27.00 -2.70 -18.35
CA SER A 553 -27.16 -4.14 -18.26
C SER A 553 -28.50 -4.43 -17.59
N ARG A 554 -29.27 -5.34 -18.18
CA ARG A 554 -30.43 -5.96 -17.55
C ARG A 554 -29.92 -7.09 -16.66
N VAL A 555 -30.26 -7.04 -15.38
CA VAL A 555 -29.82 -8.00 -14.36
C VAL A 555 -31.04 -8.57 -13.65
N GLU A 556 -30.94 -9.81 -13.18
CA GLU A 556 -31.90 -10.38 -12.23
C GLU A 556 -31.37 -10.26 -10.80
N TYR A 557 -32.19 -9.64 -9.94
CA TYR A 557 -31.90 -9.45 -8.53
C TYR A 557 -33.16 -9.75 -7.70
N ASN A 558 -33.09 -10.71 -6.78
CA ASN A 558 -34.20 -11.15 -5.94
C ASN A 558 -35.50 -11.49 -6.73
N GLY A 559 -35.35 -12.10 -7.92
CA GLY A 559 -36.48 -12.47 -8.79
C GLY A 559 -37.13 -11.30 -9.54
N GLN A 560 -36.50 -10.12 -9.54
CA GLN A 560 -36.93 -8.95 -10.30
C GLN A 560 -35.92 -8.62 -11.39
N THR A 561 -36.43 -8.15 -12.54
CA THR A 561 -35.62 -7.59 -13.62
C THR A 561 -35.31 -6.13 -13.31
N LEU A 562 -34.03 -5.82 -13.11
CA LEU A 562 -33.51 -4.48 -12.84
C LEU A 562 -32.42 -4.10 -13.83
N TYR A 563 -31.95 -2.86 -13.74
CA TYR A 563 -30.96 -2.29 -14.64
C TYR A 563 -29.80 -1.66 -13.88
N ALA A 564 -28.59 -1.96 -14.31
CA ALA A 564 -27.35 -1.43 -13.76
C ALA A 564 -26.48 -0.83 -14.88
N VAL A 565 -25.63 0.12 -14.55
CA VAL A 565 -24.68 0.69 -15.53
C VAL A 565 -23.63 -0.38 -15.88
N SER A 566 -23.57 -0.79 -17.15
CA SER A 566 -22.75 -1.91 -17.61
C SER A 566 -21.26 -1.74 -17.29
N SER A 567 -20.73 -0.51 -17.33
CA SER A 567 -19.32 -0.24 -17.05
C SER A 567 -18.93 -0.41 -15.57
N TYR A 568 -19.91 -0.43 -14.68
CA TYR A 568 -19.72 -0.64 -13.24
C TYR A 568 -19.84 -2.11 -12.85
N LEU A 569 -20.14 -2.97 -13.82
CA LEU A 569 -20.17 -4.41 -13.64
C LEU A 569 -18.86 -5.00 -14.16
N MET A 570 -18.42 -6.06 -13.50
CA MET A 570 -17.36 -6.94 -13.96
C MET A 570 -17.80 -8.39 -13.80
N ILE A 571 -17.23 -9.28 -14.60
CA ILE A 571 -17.37 -10.72 -14.40
C ILE A 571 -16.44 -11.05 -13.22
N PRO A 572 -16.91 -11.69 -12.14
CA PRO A 572 -16.04 -12.18 -11.08
C PRO A 572 -15.07 -13.20 -11.69
N GLU A 573 -13.77 -13.09 -11.38
CA GLU A 573 -12.83 -14.14 -11.76
C GLU A 573 -13.17 -15.41 -10.95
N GLU A 574 -13.21 -16.57 -11.62
CA GLU A 574 -13.60 -17.86 -11.03
C GLU A 574 -12.65 -18.36 -9.94
#